data_AF-A0A2T9K2W6-F1
#
_entry.id   AF-A0A2T9K2W6-F1
#
_cell.length_a   1.000
_cell.length_b   1.000
_cell.length_c   1.000
_cell.angle_alpha   90.00
_cell.angle_beta   90.00
_cell.angle_gamma   90.00
#
_symmetry.space_group_name_H-M   'P 1'
#
loop_
_entity.id
_entity.type
_entity.pdbx_description
1 polymer ?
#
loop_
_entity_poly.entity_id
_entity_poly.type
_entity_poly.pdbx_seq_one_letter_code
_entity_poly.pdbx_strand_id
1 'polypeptide(L)'
;MSPAGPEDPPGAPSAIPSPDVPAFSGEDIVRLFAATYLPLCRSLEAAGALDPQALARDIRARLDPEPGEPWEILAAALCKVLGETG
;
A
#
# COMPACT_ATOMS: atom_id res chain seq x y z
N MET A 1 -52.78 37.83 0.18
CA MET A 1 -51.71 38.55 0.89
C MET A 1 -50.82 37.46 1.48
N SER A 2 -49.71 37.12 0.82
CA SER A 2 -48.79 36.07 1.31
C SER A 2 -47.53 36.76 1.81
N PRO A 3 -47.08 36.52 3.06
CA PRO A 3 -45.85 37.13 3.54
C PRO A 3 -44.65 36.41 2.93
N ALA A 4 -43.72 37.21 2.40
CA ALA A 4 -42.38 36.82 2.05
C ALA A 4 -41.63 36.40 3.33
N GLY A 5 -41.13 35.17 3.37
CA GLY A 5 -40.09 34.78 4.33
C GLY A 5 -38.72 35.16 3.75
N PRO A 6 -37.85 35.85 4.49
CA PRO A 6 -36.52 36.18 4.01
C PRO A 6 -35.47 35.18 4.50
N GLU A 7 -34.45 35.02 3.65
CA GLU A 7 -33.09 34.54 3.93
C GLU A 7 -32.82 33.04 3.83
N ASP A 8 -32.62 32.59 2.59
CA ASP A 8 -31.63 31.57 2.27
C ASP A 8 -30.24 32.06 2.76
N PRO A 9 -29.50 31.28 3.56
CA PRO A 9 -28.16 31.67 3.97
C PRO A 9 -27.18 31.64 2.79
N PRO A 10 -26.20 32.56 2.76
CA PRO A 10 -25.28 32.71 1.65
C PRO A 10 -24.44 31.44 1.50
N GLY A 11 -24.39 30.95 0.26
CA GLY A 11 -23.53 29.87 -0.12
C GLY A 11 -22.05 30.16 0.09
N ALA A 12 -21.31 29.05 0.12
CA ALA A 12 -19.87 28.88 -0.01
C ALA A 12 -19.09 28.79 1.32
N PRO A 13 -18.03 27.98 1.39
CA PRO A 13 -17.23 27.52 0.25
C PRO A 13 -17.73 26.19 -0.30
N SER A 14 -18.09 26.19 -1.59
CA SER A 14 -17.73 25.06 -2.44
C SER A 14 -16.32 24.70 -2.09
N ALA A 15 -16.12 23.51 -1.52
CA ALA A 15 -14.79 22.98 -1.28
C ALA A 15 -14.04 23.15 -2.60
N ILE A 16 -13.05 24.04 -2.60
CA ILE A 16 -12.08 24.12 -3.69
C ILE A 16 -11.63 22.66 -3.85
N PRO A 17 -11.74 22.04 -5.04
CA PRO A 17 -11.24 20.69 -5.21
C PRO A 17 -9.75 20.77 -4.91
N SER A 18 -9.39 20.32 -3.71
CA SER A 18 -8.00 20.19 -3.30
C SER A 18 -7.32 19.39 -4.39
N PRO A 19 -6.21 19.87 -4.97
CA PRO A 19 -5.57 19.19 -6.09
C PRO A 19 -5.35 17.73 -5.70
N ASP A 20 -5.83 16.83 -6.56
CA ASP A 20 -5.79 15.37 -6.46
C ASP A 20 -4.54 14.92 -5.71
N VAL A 21 -4.67 14.68 -4.40
CA VAL A 21 -3.64 13.99 -3.64
C VAL A 21 -3.66 12.57 -4.15
N PRO A 22 -2.56 12.06 -4.76
CA PRO A 22 -2.54 10.71 -5.28
C PRO A 22 -2.91 9.75 -4.16
N ALA A 23 -3.99 8.99 -4.35
CA ALA A 23 -4.39 7.99 -3.39
C ALA A 23 -3.37 6.84 -3.44
N PHE A 24 -2.66 6.63 -2.34
CA PHE A 24 -1.79 5.48 -2.18
C PHE A 24 -2.63 4.30 -1.68
N SER A 25 -2.71 3.26 -2.49
CA SER A 25 -3.50 2.06 -2.22
C SER A 25 -2.60 0.88 -1.82
N GLY A 26 -3.22 -0.17 -1.28
CA GLY A 26 -2.50 -1.43 -1.04
C GLY A 26 -1.91 -2.02 -2.32
N GLU A 27 -2.52 -1.79 -3.49
CA GLU A 27 -1.99 -2.23 -4.78
C GLU A 27 -0.66 -1.54 -5.11
N ASP A 28 -0.49 -0.27 -4.72
CA ASP A 28 0.76 0.47 -4.94
C ASP A 28 1.91 -0.09 -4.09
N ILE A 29 1.62 -0.59 -2.88
CA ILE A 29 2.60 -1.29 -2.04
C ILE A 29 3.03 -2.59 -2.72
N VAL A 30 2.07 -3.36 -3.23
CA VAL A 30 2.36 -4.61 -3.96
C VAL A 30 3.21 -4.33 -5.20
N ARG A 31 2.88 -3.28 -5.96
CA ARG A 31 3.65 -2.85 -7.14
C ARG A 31 5.06 -2.43 -6.77
N LEU A 32 5.24 -1.66 -5.71
CA LEU A 32 6.57 -1.25 -5.23
C LEU A 32 7.42 -2.44 -4.77
N PHE A 33 6.81 -3.37 -4.03
CA PHE A 33 7.48 -4.59 -3.58
C PHE A 33 7.87 -5.45 -4.78
N ALA A 34 6.96 -5.70 -5.72
CA ALA A 34 7.25 -6.46 -6.93
C ALA A 34 8.35 -5.82 -7.78
N ALA A 35 8.33 -4.49 -7.92
CA ALA A 35 9.33 -3.75 -8.69
C ALA A 35 10.75 -3.87 -8.12
N THR A 36 10.89 -4.04 -6.80
CA THR A 36 12.21 -4.17 -6.14
C THR A 36 12.62 -5.62 -5.93
N TYR A 37 11.68 -6.50 -5.58
CA TYR A 37 11.94 -7.89 -5.22
C TYR A 37 12.14 -8.79 -6.44
N LEU A 38 11.35 -8.62 -7.52
CA LEU A 38 11.44 -9.49 -8.70
C LEU A 38 12.80 -9.38 -9.44
N PRO A 39 13.41 -8.19 -9.61
CA PRO A 39 14.76 -8.09 -10.15
C PRO A 39 15.79 -8.86 -9.31
N LEU A 40 15.71 -8.77 -7.98
CA LEU A 40 16.60 -9.51 -7.08
C LEU A 40 16.44 -11.02 -7.26
N CYS A 41 15.20 -11.53 -7.30
CA CYS A 41 14.95 -12.95 -7.56
C CYS A 41 15.57 -13.42 -8.88
N ARG A 42 15.43 -12.64 -9.95
CA ARG A 42 16.04 -12.95 -11.26
C ARG A 42 17.56 -12.98 -11.20
N SER A 43 18.18 -12.03 -10.49
CA SER A 43 19.64 -12.02 -10.30
C SER A 43 20.13 -13.23 -9.52
N LEU A 44 19.40 -13.64 -8.47
CA LEU A 44 19.74 -14.82 -7.67
C LEU A 44 19.53 -16.12 -8.43
N GLU A 45 18.47 -16.21 -9.25
CA GLU A 45 18.22 -17.34 -10.14
C GLU A 45 19.35 -17.48 -11.16
N ALA A 46 19.75 -16.38 -11.82
CA ALA A 46 20.85 -16.38 -12.77
C ALA A 46 22.20 -16.77 -12.14
N ALA A 47 22.39 -16.47 -10.85
CA ALA A 47 23.55 -16.89 -10.07
C ALA A 47 23.47 -18.34 -9.57
N GLY A 48 22.37 -19.04 -9.81
CA GLY A 48 22.12 -20.40 -9.30
C GLY A 48 21.85 -20.47 -7.80
N ALA A 49 21.63 -19.32 -7.14
CA ALA A 49 21.40 -19.21 -5.71
C ALA A 49 19.92 -19.36 -5.32
N LEU A 50 19.01 -19.36 -6.29
CA LEU A 50 17.57 -19.39 -6.07
C LEU A 50 16.87 -20.27 -7.11
N ASP A 51 16.06 -21.22 -6.65
CA ASP A 51 15.11 -21.99 -7.47
C ASP A 51 13.72 -21.32 -7.36
N PRO A 52 13.19 -20.73 -8.44
CA PRO A 52 11.88 -20.08 -8.42
C PRO A 52 10.73 -21.01 -8.03
N GLN A 53 10.81 -22.30 -8.38
CA GLN A 53 9.76 -23.27 -8.07
C GLN A 53 9.76 -23.62 -6.58
N ALA A 54 10.94 -23.84 -6.00
CA ALA A 54 11.09 -24.02 -4.57
C ALA A 54 10.62 -22.79 -3.78
N LEU A 55 11.02 -21.59 -4.21
CA LEU A 55 10.57 -20.34 -3.58
C LEU A 55 9.04 -20.19 -3.61
N ALA A 56 8.41 -20.43 -4.78
CA ALA A 56 6.97 -20.32 -4.91
C ALA A 56 6.22 -21.33 -4.03
N ARG A 57 6.74 -22.55 -3.90
CA ARG A 57 6.20 -23.56 -2.99
C ARG A 57 6.30 -23.11 -1.54
N ASP A 58 7.45 -22.59 -1.12
CA ASP A 58 7.70 -22.17 0.25
C ASP A 58 6.87 -20.93 0.64
N ILE A 59 6.64 -20.01 -0.30
CA ILE A 59 5.71 -18.88 -0.12
C ILE A 59 4.28 -19.41 0.08
N ARG A 60 3.81 -20.31 -0.79
CA ARG A 60 2.45 -20.89 -0.65
C ARG A 60 2.27 -21.64 0.66
N ALA A 61 3.29 -22.37 1.12
CA ALA A 61 3.25 -23.07 2.39
C ALA A 61 3.15 -22.13 3.61
N ARG A 62 3.64 -20.89 3.48
CA ARG A 62 3.52 -19.84 4.52
C ARG A 62 2.25 -19.00 4.39
N LEU A 63 1.57 -19.04 3.24
CA LEU A 63 0.34 -18.29 3.00
C LEU A 63 -0.90 -18.95 3.63
N ASP A 64 -0.76 -20.11 4.28
CA ASP A 64 -1.81 -20.62 5.16
C ASP A 64 -1.90 -19.66 6.36
N PRO A 65 -2.98 -18.86 6.47
CA PRO A 65 -3.04 -17.81 7.47
C PRO A 65 -3.34 -18.42 8.83
N GLU A 66 -2.43 -18.30 9.78
CA GLU A 66 -2.86 -18.12 11.17
C GLU A 66 -3.67 -16.82 11.19
N PRO A 67 -4.95 -16.85 11.59
CA PRO A 67 -5.78 -15.66 11.57
C PRO A 67 -5.24 -14.65 12.58
N GLY A 68 -4.67 -13.56 12.08
CA GLY A 68 -4.44 -12.37 12.89
C GLY A 68 -3.03 -11.81 12.96
N GLU A 69 -2.12 -12.06 12.01
CA GLU A 69 -0.93 -11.20 11.91
C GLU A 69 -1.36 -9.82 11.40
N PRO A 70 -1.37 -8.78 12.27
CA PRO A 70 -1.88 -7.49 11.88
C PRO A 70 -0.87 -6.83 10.96
N TRP A 71 -1.39 -6.12 9.96
CA TRP A 71 -0.65 -5.20 9.10
C TRP A 71 0.35 -4.31 9.86
N GLU A 72 0.07 -4.01 11.13
CA GLU A 72 0.96 -3.28 12.04
C GLU A 72 2.34 -3.94 12.23
N ILE A 73 2.43 -5.27 12.25
CA ILE A 73 3.70 -6.00 12.41
C ILE A 73 4.57 -5.83 11.16
N LEU A 74 3.96 -5.98 9.98
CA LEU A 74 4.64 -5.75 8.71
C LEU A 74 5.10 -4.30 8.58
N ALA A 75 4.24 -3.34 8.93
CA ALA A 75 4.56 -1.92 8.91
C ALA A 75 5.71 -1.57 9.88
N ALA A 76 5.69 -2.11 11.10
CA ALA A 76 6.76 -1.91 12.08
C ALA A 76 8.10 -2.51 11.61
N ALA A 77 8.08 -3.70 11.01
CA ALA A 77 9.26 -4.33 10.45
C ALA A 77 9.87 -3.49 9.30
N LEU A 78 9.02 -2.97 8.40
CA LEU A 78 9.46 -2.08 7.32
C LEU A 78 10.07 -0.78 7.85
N CYS A 79 9.43 -0.13 8.83
CA CYS A 79 9.95 1.08 9.45
C CYS A 79 11.32 0.86 10.10
N LYS A 80 11.54 -0.30 10.73
CA LYS A 80 12.85 -0.64 11.31
C LYS A 80 13.93 -0.77 10.23
N VAL A 81 13.65 -1.55 9.18
CA VAL A 81 14.62 -1.78 8.09
C VAL A 81 14.96 -0.48 7.35
N LEU A 82 13.98 0.41 7.16
CA LEU A 82 14.17 1.70 6.48
C LEU A 82 14.74 2.79 7.40
N GLY A 83 14.59 2.65 8.72
CA GLY A 83 15.09 3.60 9.72
C GLY A 83 16.55 3.35 10.12
N GLU A 84 17.09 2.16 9.88
CA GLU A 84 18.49 1.81 10.17
C GLU A 84 19.48 2.29 9.07
N THR A 85 18.99 2.85 7.96
CA THR A 85 19.81 3.53 6.94
C THR A 85 20.10 5.01 7.30
N GLY A 86 20.66 5.24 8.49
CA GLY A 86 21.14 6.55 8.97
C GLY A 86 22.61 6.54 9.31
#